data_AF-A0A6G5QFS3-F1
#
_entry.id   AF-A0A6G5QFS3-F1
#
_cell.length_a   1.000
_cell.length_b   1.000
_cell.length_c   1.000
_cell.angle_alpha   90.00
_cell.angle_beta   90.00
_cell.angle_gamma   90.00
#
_symmetry.space_group_name_H-M   'P 1'
#
loop_
_entity.id
_entity.type
_entity.pdbx_description
1 polymer ?
#
loop_
_entity_poly.entity_id
_entity_poly.type
_entity_poly.pdbx_seq_one_letter_code
_entity_poly.pdbx_strand_id
1 'polypeptide(L)'
;MKFRVLYDTRISTKLYKKGDEIEFIDGTDELFIKRLIDIKCIEPINEGVKPKQQDKRGTNVKKTKNEPKEADDLGVDLDDIEE
;
A
#
# COMPACT_ATOMS: atom_id res chain seq x y z
N MET A 1 -4.49 -22.21 8.08
CA MET A 1 -5.31 -21.17 8.76
C MET A 1 -6.47 -20.77 7.85
N LYS A 2 -7.69 -20.64 8.39
CA LYS A 2 -8.89 -20.24 7.63
C LYS A 2 -9.16 -18.75 7.75
N PHE A 3 -9.58 -18.14 6.65
CA PHE A 3 -9.91 -16.73 6.56
C PHE A 3 -11.23 -16.54 5.82
N ARG A 4 -11.96 -15.47 6.13
CA ARG A 4 -13.19 -15.07 5.47
C ARG A 4 -12.93 -13.91 4.53
N VAL A 5 -13.42 -14.01 3.31
CA VAL A 5 -13.34 -12.96 2.30
C VAL A 5 -14.40 -11.89 2.58
N LEU A 6 -14.00 -10.62 2.59
CA LEU A 6 -14.87 -9.50 2.97
C LEU A 6 -15.63 -8.87 1.80
N TYR A 7 -15.17 -9.06 0.56
CA TYR A 7 -15.79 -8.59 -0.67
C TYR A 7 -15.39 -9.44 -1.88
N ASP A 8 -16.18 -9.38 -2.96
CA ASP A 8 -15.89 -10.10 -4.19
C ASP A 8 -14.52 -9.69 -4.75
N THR A 9 -13.59 -10.63 -4.79
CA THR A 9 -12.19 -10.33 -5.09
C THR A 9 -11.49 -11.53 -5.70
N ARG A 10 -10.40 -11.27 -6.42
CA ARG A 10 -9.56 -12.30 -6.99
C ARG A 10 -8.33 -12.48 -6.12
N ILE A 11 -8.16 -13.66 -5.54
CA ILE A 11 -6.98 -14.00 -4.74
C ILE A 11 -6.20 -15.06 -5.51
N SER A 12 -4.96 -14.73 -5.87
CA SER A 12 -4.13 -15.56 -6.75
C SER A 12 -4.86 -15.86 -8.08
N THR A 13 -5.15 -17.11 -8.37
CA THR A 13 -5.80 -17.54 -9.61
C THR A 13 -7.32 -17.74 -9.47
N LYS A 14 -7.89 -17.63 -8.27
CA LYS A 14 -9.31 -17.92 -7.99
C LYS A 14 -10.09 -16.65 -7.69
N LEU A 15 -11.35 -16.64 -8.15
CA LEU A 15 -12.33 -15.61 -7.80
C LEU A 15 -13.09 -16.08 -6.55
N TYR A 16 -13.14 -15.23 -5.54
CA TYR A 16 -13.87 -15.48 -4.29
C TYR A 16 -14.99 -14.46 -4.15
N LYS A 17 -16.12 -14.88 -3.61
CA LYS A 17 -17.24 -14.00 -3.30
C LYS A 17 -17.15 -13.51 -1.85
N LYS A 18 -17.85 -12.43 -1.57
CA LYS A 18 -18.05 -11.94 -0.20
C LYS A 18 -18.63 -13.04 0.67
N GLY A 19 -17.93 -13.32 1.77
CA GLY A 19 -18.31 -14.35 2.73
C GLY A 19 -17.72 -15.73 2.45
N ASP A 20 -17.01 -15.92 1.34
CA ASP A 20 -16.27 -17.17 1.11
C ASP A 20 -15.21 -17.40 2.18
N GLU A 21 -14.93 -18.67 2.44
CA GLU A 21 -13.85 -19.12 3.31
C GLU A 21 -12.66 -19.57 2.46
N ILE A 22 -11.48 -19.05 2.76
CA ILE A 22 -10.22 -19.42 2.12
C ILE A 22 -9.29 -20.04 3.15
N GLU A 23 -8.69 -21.17 2.79
CA GLU A 23 -7.64 -21.82 3.57
C GLU A 23 -6.32 -21.71 2.81
N PHE A 24 -5.32 -21.08 3.43
CA PHE A 24 -3.98 -21.02 2.86
C PHE A 24 -3.17 -22.22 3.30
N ILE A 25 -2.41 -22.79 2.35
CA ILE A 25 -1.46 -23.88 2.60
C ILE A 25 -0.28 -23.40 3.43
N ASP A 26 0.25 -24.27 4.29
CA ASP A 26 1.50 -24.03 5.00
C ASP A 26 2.65 -23.85 4.00
N GLY A 27 3.33 -22.70 4.08
CA GLY A 27 4.31 -22.24 3.09
C GLY A 27 3.81 -21.09 2.19
N THR A 28 2.54 -20.71 2.30
CA THR A 28 2.06 -19.45 1.71
C THR A 28 2.78 -18.27 2.36
N ASP A 29 3.23 -17.31 1.54
CA ASP A 29 3.95 -16.12 1.99
C ASP A 29 3.16 -15.35 3.07
N GLU A 30 3.74 -15.22 4.26
CA GLU A 30 3.09 -14.54 5.39
C GLU A 30 2.91 -13.04 5.16
N LEU A 31 3.77 -12.39 4.38
CA LEU A 31 3.60 -10.98 4.00
C LEU A 31 2.40 -10.83 3.07
N PHE A 32 2.18 -11.77 2.16
CA PHE A 32 1.01 -11.79 1.29
C PHE A 32 -0.29 -11.87 2.12
N ILE A 33 -0.37 -12.82 3.05
CA ILE A 33 -1.53 -12.95 3.95
C ILE A 33 -1.70 -11.69 4.81
N LYS A 34 -0.63 -11.15 5.38
CA LYS A 34 -0.67 -9.92 6.18
C LYS A 34 -1.17 -8.73 5.36
N ARG A 35 -0.75 -8.59 4.10
CA ARG A 35 -1.21 -7.52 3.21
C ARG A 35 -2.69 -7.66 2.89
N LEU A 36 -3.19 -8.88 2.68
CA LEU A 36 -4.62 -9.14 2.47
C LEU A 36 -5.46 -8.77 3.70
N ILE A 37 -4.94 -9.01 4.91
CA ILE A 37 -5.59 -8.56 6.16
C ILE A 37 -5.56 -7.03 6.27
N ASP A 38 -4.41 -6.40 5.99
CA ASP A 38 -4.21 -4.96 6.13
C ASP A 38 -5.17 -4.15 5.24
N ILE A 39 -5.38 -4.60 4.00
CA ILE A 39 -6.33 -3.99 3.06
C ILE A 39 -7.80 -4.40 3.32
N LYS A 40 -8.07 -5.16 4.39
CA LYS A 40 -9.39 -5.74 4.71
C LYS A 40 -9.99 -6.54 3.55
N CYS A 41 -9.16 -7.29 2.83
CA CYS A 41 -9.61 -8.25 1.81
C CYS A 41 -10.10 -9.54 2.46
N ILE A 42 -9.36 -10.02 3.45
CA ILE A 42 -9.68 -11.21 4.24
C ILE A 42 -9.62 -10.92 5.73
N GLU A 43 -10.36 -11.70 6.51
CA GLU A 43 -10.34 -11.66 7.97
C GLU A 43 -10.06 -13.05 8.52
N PRO A 44 -9.14 -13.23 9.49
CA PRO A 44 -8.90 -14.53 10.09
C PRO A 44 -10.17 -15.02 10.79
N ILE A 45 -10.63 -16.22 10.44
CA ILE A 45 -11.72 -16.90 11.13
C ILE A 45 -11.09 -17.50 12.38
N ASN A 46 -11.10 -16.68 13.43
CA ASN A 46 -10.23 -16.82 14.59
C ASN A 46 -10.56 -18.09 15.40
N GLU A 47 -9.73 -19.12 15.28
CA GLU A 47 -9.52 -20.09 16.35
C GLU A 47 -8.30 -19.60 17.18
N GLY A 48 -8.50 -18.56 18.00
CA GLY A 48 -7.64 -18.25 19.15
C GLY A 48 -6.21 -17.71 18.96
N VAL A 49 -5.66 -17.54 17.75
CA VAL A 49 -4.26 -17.07 17.60
C VAL A 49 -4.19 -15.57 17.29
N LYS A 50 -4.02 -14.77 18.34
CA LYS A 50 -3.67 -13.34 18.25
C LYS A 50 -2.44 -13.17 17.34
N PRO A 51 -2.48 -12.36 16.28
CA PRO A 51 -1.27 -12.06 15.52
C PRO A 51 -0.32 -11.27 16.41
N LYS A 52 0.89 -11.80 16.65
CA LYS A 52 2.01 -10.99 17.16
C LYS A 52 2.27 -9.92 16.11
N GLN A 53 1.75 -8.73 16.36
CA GLN A 53 1.97 -7.51 15.59
C GLN A 53 3.47 -7.21 15.57
N GLN A 54 4.18 -7.75 14.57
CA GLN A 54 5.50 -7.24 14.22
C GLN A 54 5.28 -5.84 13.66
N ASP A 55 5.57 -4.89 14.54
CA ASP A 55 5.72 -3.47 14.34
C ASP A 55 6.82 -3.23 13.28
N LYS A 56 6.46 -3.29 12.01
CA LYS A 56 7.34 -2.86 10.92
C LYS A 56 7.19 -1.35 10.79
N ARG A 57 7.79 -0.60 11.72
CA ARG A 57 8.12 0.82 11.54
C ARG A 57 9.18 0.93 10.43
N GLY A 58 8.76 0.68 9.20
CA GLY A 58 9.55 0.88 7.98
C GLY A 58 9.17 2.20 7.34
N THR A 59 9.96 3.22 7.64
CA THR A 59 10.31 4.32 6.73
C THR A 59 9.16 5.00 5.98
N ASN A 60 8.63 6.04 6.62
CA ASN A 60 8.29 7.34 6.04
C ASN A 60 8.61 7.47 4.53
N VAL A 61 7.65 7.11 3.68
CA VAL A 61 7.69 7.45 2.25
C VAL A 61 7.32 8.94 2.16
N LYS A 62 8.29 9.82 2.46
CA LYS A 62 8.20 11.23 2.09
C LYS A 62 8.17 11.25 0.56
N LYS A 63 6.96 11.40 0.04
CA LYS A 63 6.66 11.76 -1.35
C LYS A 63 7.61 12.89 -1.76
N THR A 64 8.55 12.60 -2.65
CA THR A 64 9.19 13.60 -3.51
C THR A 64 8.07 14.23 -4.33
N LYS A 65 7.62 15.41 -3.89
CA LYS A 65 6.61 16.20 -4.58
C LYS A 65 7.37 17.18 -5.46
N ASN A 66 7.19 17.04 -6.76
CA ASN A 66 7.42 18.03 -7.82
C ASN A 66 7.88 19.42 -7.34
N GLU A 67 9.09 19.82 -7.75
CA GLU A 67 9.25 21.12 -8.43
C GLU A 67 8.45 21.07 -9.75
N PRO A 68 7.90 22.18 -10.31
CA PRO A 68 8.55 23.50 -10.33
C PRO A 68 7.62 24.75 -10.29
N LYS A 69 8.28 25.92 -10.26
CA LYS A 69 7.86 27.28 -10.69
C LYS A 69 6.96 28.13 -9.78
N GLU A 70 7.57 29.16 -9.20
CA GLU A 70 7.19 30.59 -9.26
C GLU A 70 8.40 31.37 -8.71
N ALA A 71 9.13 32.10 -9.55
CA ALA A 71 8.94 33.51 -9.89
C ALA A 71 9.82 34.40 -8.99
N ASP A 72 11.06 34.64 -9.42
CA ASP A 72 11.82 35.81 -9.00
C ASP A 72 12.26 36.57 -10.26
N ASP A 73 11.50 37.64 -10.48
CA ASP A 73 11.76 38.83 -11.25
C ASP A 73 13.19 39.36 -10.98
N LEU A 74 14.15 38.98 -11.83
CA LEU A 74 15.41 39.69 -11.95
C LEU A 74 15.38 40.47 -13.25
N GLY A 75 14.89 41.71 -13.14
CA GLY A 75 15.03 42.73 -14.18
C GLY A 75 16.49 42.83 -14.59
N VAL A 76 16.79 42.30 -15.78
CA VAL A 76 18.04 42.58 -16.48
C VAL A 76 17.83 43.89 -17.21
N ASP A 77 18.33 44.99 -16.62
CA ASP A 77 18.47 46.27 -17.31
C ASP A 77 19.40 46.05 -18.51
N LEU A 78 18.81 46.00 -19.71
CA LEU A 78 19.46 45.86 -21.01
C LEU A 78 19.51 47.23 -21.70
N ASP A 79 20.11 48.23 -21.06
CA ASP A 79 20.28 49.58 -21.63
C ASP A 79 21.74 50.06 -21.49
N ASP A 80 22.72 49.23 -21.90
CA ASP A 80 24.10 49.71 -22.05
C ASP A 80 24.95 48.81 -22.98
N ILE A 81 24.56 48.75 -24.25
CA ILE A 81 25.53 48.53 -25.34
C ILE A 81 25.20 49.59 -26.40
N GLU A 82 25.76 50.78 -26.20
CA GLU A 82 25.98 51.74 -27.29
C GLU A 82 26.88 51.11 -28.37
N GLU A 83 26.58 51.52 -29.59
CA GLU A 83 27.04 51.07 -30.92
C GLU A 83 28.57 51.02 -31.14
#